data_AF-A0A0T6XKJ2-F1
#
_entry.id   AF-A0A0T6XKJ2-F1
#
_cell.length_a   1.000
_cell.length_b   1.000
_cell.length_c   1.000
_cell.angle_alpha   90.00
_cell.angle_beta   90.00
_cell.angle_gamma   90.00
#
_symmetry.space_group_name_H-M   'P 1'
#
loop_
_entity.id
_entity.type
_entity.pdbx_description
1 polymer ?
#
loop_
_entity_poly.entity_id
_entity_poly.type
_entity_poly.pdbx_seq_one_letter_code
_entity_poly.pdbx_strand_id
1 'polypeptide(L)' 'MQRVQDDITLMLLPPRSPELNPVENVRQFMRDNWLSNRIFKDYDDIVDQSCRAWNSLVDQPWKIMSIGLSDWAHP' A
#
# COMPACT_ATOMS: atom_id res chain seq x y z
N MET A 1 20.90 -1.68 8.37
CA MET A 1 20.00 -2.18 9.42
C MET A 1 19.33 -0.95 10.03
N GLN A 2 18.06 -0.72 9.70
CA GLN A 2 17.35 0.52 10.05
C GLN A 2 17.03 0.49 11.56
N ARG A 3 17.30 1.59 12.27
CA ARG A 3 17.11 1.71 13.72
C ARG A 3 15.60 1.82 13.99
N VAL A 4 15.01 0.81 14.62
CA VAL A 4 13.64 0.86 15.13
C VAL A 4 13.66 1.71 16.40
N GLN A 5 12.73 2.67 16.51
CA GLN A 5 12.58 3.47 17.73
C GLN A 5 11.99 2.59 18.83
N ASP A 6 12.42 2.77 20.08
CA ASP A 6 12.02 1.90 21.20
C ASP A 6 10.50 1.90 21.49
N ASP A 7 9.76 2.88 20.96
CA ASP A 7 8.31 3.00 21.09
C ASP A 7 7.50 2.34 19.94
N ILE A 8 8.18 1.67 18.99
CA ILE A 8 7.52 1.00 17.86
C ILE A 8 7.48 -0.51 18.11
N THR A 9 6.30 -1.05 18.39
CA THR A 9 6.08 -2.50 18.45
C THR A 9 6.09 -3.10 17.04
N LEU A 10 7.00 -4.04 16.79
CA LEU A 10 7.03 -4.81 15.55
C LEU A 10 5.92 -5.86 15.56
N MET A 11 5.08 -5.84 14.53
CA MET A 11 4.06 -6.86 14.30
C MET A 11 4.58 -7.87 13.28
N LEU A 12 4.70 -9.13 13.68
CA LEU A 12 5.22 -10.20 12.82
C LEU A 12 4.10 -10.75 11.94
N LEU A 13 4.27 -10.65 10.63
CA LEU A 13 3.37 -11.23 9.65
C LEU A 13 3.63 -12.75 9.51
N PRO A 14 2.59 -13.59 9.49
CA PRO A 14 2.75 -15.01 9.15
C PRO A 14 3.39 -15.20 7.77
N PRO A 15 4.25 -16.22 7.59
CA PRO A 15 4.80 -16.53 6.28
C PRO A 15 3.71 -16.81 5.26
N ARG A 16 3.82 -16.24 4.05
CA ARG A 16 2.89 -16.45 2.92
C ARG A 16 1.46 -15.94 3.15
N SER A 17 1.28 -14.93 4.02
CA SER A 17 -0.02 -14.26 4.22
C SER A 17 -0.03 -12.80 3.71
N PRO A 18 0.07 -12.56 2.39
CA PRO A 18 0.02 -11.21 1.82
C PRO A 18 -1.30 -10.48 2.12
N GLU A 19 -2.41 -11.20 2.30
CA GLU A 19 -3.73 -10.68 2.63
C GLU A 19 -3.79 -9.96 3.99
N LEU A 20 -2.87 -10.31 4.90
CA LEU A 20 -2.75 -9.70 6.22
C LEU A 20 -1.84 -8.46 6.20
N ASN A 21 -1.16 -8.19 5.09
CA ASN A 21 -0.28 -7.03 4.96
C ASN A 21 -1.05 -5.83 4.36
N PRO A 22 -1.33 -4.78 5.16
CA PRO A 22 -2.08 -3.62 4.66
C PRO A 22 -1.38 -2.92 3.48
N VAL A 23 -0.05 -3.03 3.37
CA VAL A 23 0.70 -2.50 2.23
C VAL A 23 0.34 -3.23 0.93
N GLU A 24 0.18 -4.56 0.96
CA GLU A 24 -0.19 -5.30 -0.25
C GLU A 24 -1.65 -5.04 -0.63
N ASN A 25 -2.54 -4.83 0.34
CA ASN A 25 -3.93 -4.42 0.08
C ASN A 25 -3.99 -3.05 -0.61
N VAL A 26 -3.22 -2.06 -0.14
CA VAL A 26 -3.09 -0.75 -0.80
C VAL A 26 -2.52 -0.90 -2.22
N ARG A 27 -1.50 -1.73 -2.38
CA ARG A 27 -0.87 -1.98 -3.67
C ARG A 27 -1.84 -2.63 -4.67
N GLN A 28 -2.63 -3.60 -4.21
CA GLN A 28 -3.67 -4.24 -5.01
C GLN A 28 -4.75 -3.23 -5.41
N PHE A 29 -5.24 -2.42 -4.48
CA PHE A 29 -6.22 -1.38 -4.74
C PHE A 29 -5.74 -0.40 -5.83
N MET A 30 -4.50 0.10 -5.73
CA MET A 30 -3.94 1.02 -6.73
C MET A 30 -3.81 0.38 -8.11
N ARG A 31 -3.42 -0.90 -8.18
CA ARG A 31 -3.37 -1.66 -9.44
C ARG A 31 -4.75 -1.76 -10.06
N ASP A 32 -5.74 -2.22 -9.30
CA ASP A 32 -7.07 -2.49 -9.82
C ASP A 32 -7.79 -1.21 -10.29
N ASN A 33 -7.53 -0.07 -9.66
CA ASN A 33 -8.26 1.17 -9.92
C ASN A 33 -7.56 2.12 -10.90
N TRP A 34 -6.24 2.22 -10.87
CA TRP A 34 -5.53 3.27 -11.62
C TRP A 34 -4.41 2.78 -12.53
N LEU A 35 -3.71 1.72 -12.15
CA LEU A 35 -2.47 1.31 -12.83
C LEU A 35 -2.65 0.10 -13.77
N SER A 36 -3.76 -0.64 -13.68
CA SER A 36 -4.04 -1.78 -14.55
C SER A 36 -4.35 -1.35 -15.99
N ASN A 37 -4.06 -2.25 -16.94
CA ASN A 37 -4.43 -2.11 -18.36
C ASN A 37 -3.94 -0.82 -19.04
N ARG A 38 -2.77 -0.31 -18.64
CA ARG A 38 -2.12 0.85 -19.26
C ARG A 38 -0.87 0.44 -20.04
N ILE A 39 -0.64 1.12 -21.15
CA ILE A 39 0.62 1.06 -21.89
C ILE A 39 1.43 2.29 -21.47
N PHE A 40 2.64 2.06 -20.98
CA PHE A 40 3.56 3.11 -20.57
C PHE A 40 4.56 3.39 -21.70
N LYS A 41 4.86 4.66 -21.92
CA LYS A 41 5.77 5.08 -22.98
C LYS A 41 7.24 4.80 -22.64
N ASP A 42 7.62 5.12 -21.42
CA ASP A 42 8.98 5.03 -20.90
C ASP A 42 8.95 4.93 -19.36
N TYR A 43 10.12 4.91 -18.73
CA TYR A 43 10.23 4.78 -17.28
C TYR A 43 9.61 5.98 -16.55
N ASP A 44 9.82 7.20 -17.05
CA ASP A 44 9.34 8.42 -16.40
C ASP A 44 7.81 8.44 -16.39
N ASP A 45 7.16 7.96 -17.46
CA ASP A 45 5.71 7.79 -17.53
C ASP A 45 5.16 6.80 -16.48
N ILE A 46 5.90 5.73 -16.17
CA ILE A 46 5.54 4.79 -15.09
C ILE A 46 5.60 5.49 -13.74
N VAL A 47 6.68 6.23 -13.47
CA VAL A 47 6.88 6.95 -12.20
C VAL A 47 5.80 8.01 -12.03
N ASP A 48 5.57 8.84 -13.05
CA ASP A 48 4.54 9.88 -13.04
C ASP A 48 3.15 9.31 -12.76
N GLN A 49 2.76 8.25 -13.45
CA GLN A 49 1.46 7.64 -13.25
C GLN A 49 1.32 6.98 -11.87
N SER A 50 2.42 6.42 -11.35
CA SER A 50 2.47 5.87 -9.98
C SER A 50 2.34 6.98 -8.93
N CYS A 51 3.03 8.10 -9.09
CA CYS A 51 2.93 9.27 -8.22
C CYS A 51 1.51 9.84 -8.23
N ARG A 52 0.88 9.97 -9.41
CA ARG A 52 -0.51 10.43 -9.52
C ARG A 52 -1.48 9.51 -8.77
N ALA A 53 -1.35 8.20 -8.97
CA ALA A 53 -2.19 7.22 -8.27
C ALA A 53 -1.99 7.30 -6.75
N TRP A 54 -0.74 7.41 -6.28
CA TRP A 54 -0.43 7.53 -4.87
C TRP A 54 -1.01 8.81 -4.26
N ASN A 55 -0.77 9.97 -4.88
CA ASN A 55 -1.27 11.25 -4.39
C ASN A 55 -2.81 11.27 -4.37
N SER A 56 -3.46 10.68 -5.38
CA SER A 56 -4.93 10.53 -5.40
C SER A 56 -5.47 9.68 -4.25
N LEU A 57 -4.69 8.70 -3.78
CA LEU A 57 -5.03 7.89 -2.61
C LEU A 57 -4.78 8.63 -1.30
N VAL A 58 -3.67 9.36 -1.19
CA VAL A 58 -3.33 10.20 -0.02
C VAL A 58 -4.43 11.24 0.25
N ASP A 59 -5.03 11.79 -0.80
CA ASP A 59 -6.16 12.73 -0.70
C ASP A 59 -7.47 12.06 -0.20
N GLN A 60 -7.48 10.73 -0.03
CA GLN A 60 -8.63 9.94 0.46
C GLN A 60 -8.26 9.14 1.74
N PRO A 61 -7.98 9.82 2.87
CA PRO A 61 -7.49 9.16 4.08
C PRO A 61 -8.46 8.10 4.64
N TRP A 62 -9.77 8.31 4.53
CA TRP A 62 -10.78 7.33 4.94
C TRP A 62 -10.68 6.01 4.14
N LYS A 63 -10.28 6.09 2.87
CA LYS A 63 -10.11 4.93 2.01
C LYS A 63 -8.85 4.15 2.41
N ILE A 64 -7.77 4.86 2.74
CA ILE A 64 -6.55 4.23 3.28
C ILE A 64 -6.88 3.48 4.58
N MET A 65 -7.63 4.11 5.49
CA MET A 65 -8.09 3.45 6.73
C MET A 65 -8.91 2.20 6.43
N SER A 66 -9.88 2.29 5.52
CA SER A 66 -10.74 1.15 5.17
C SER A 66 -9.98 -0.01 4.50
N ILE A 67 -8.92 0.27 3.74
CA ILE A 67 -8.09 -0.76 3.09
C ILE A 67 -7.12 -1.41 4.09
N GLY A 68 -6.61 -0.61 5.03
CA GLY A 68 -5.60 -1.03 6.01
C GLY A 68 -6.17 -1.66 7.27
N LEU A 69 -7.48 -1.55 7.53
CA LEU A 69 -8.11 -2.15 8.70
C LEU A 69 -8.15 -3.68 8.54
N SER A 70 -7.62 -4.40 9.54
CA SER A 70 -7.64 -5.85 9.57
C SER A 70 -7.85 -6.31 11.01
N ASP A 71 -8.82 -7.22 11.20
CA ASP A 71 -9.11 -7.81 12.51
C ASP A 71 -7.92 -8.54 13.12
N TRP A 72 -6.99 -9.01 12.28
CA TRP A 72 -5.76 -9.68 12.72
C TRP A 72 -4.78 -8.74 13.44
N ALA A 73 -4.80 -7.44 13.12
CA ALA A 73 -3.89 -6.45 13.68
C ALA A 73 -4.41 -5.84 15.01
N HIS A 74 -5.53 -6.36 15.54
CA HIS A 74 -6.10 -5.92 16.81
C HIS A 74 -5.71 -6.89 17.93
N PRO A 75 -5.14 -6.39 19.05
CA PRO A 75 -4.86 -7.20 20.24
C PRO A 75 -6.12 -7.64 20.98
#